data_AF-A0AAF0FVU1-F1
#
_entry.id   AF-A0AAF0FVU1-F1
#
_cell.length_a   1.000
_cell.length_b   1.000
_cell.length_c   1.000
_cell.angle_alpha   90.00
_cell.angle_beta   90.00
_cell.angle_gamma   90.00
#
_symmetry.space_group_name_H-M   'P 1'
#
loop_
_entity.id
_entity.type
_entity.pdbx_description
1 polymer ?
#
loop_
_entity_poly.entity_id
_entity_poly.type
_entity_poly.pdbx_seq_one_letter_code
_entity_poly.pdbx_strand_id
1 'polypeptide(L)'
;MYRVNMSRIEAVARALKEIGVERILVLETRDPQYIALKDLARERDCRTAFLVAVANALISYRLTGYGEDYWTEVSQFFRKHNGSLEELFIEFLQKHSRYNRLSIAAKIRRLRKFFSSKLYNTLLEQPSKYCNDLYSLVKQLSTIYRQPVNAKTIVFAAKMYSYVCRICHGKPVIDHRIEIPVDKRITTFTLTSGIVEPTEEQLTRENLRKHVETLMTKHRKLVLETWRKISKETSIPPLQLDTIIWLTTRYINIENQIEAIKKIIEKYGDIIPLKQLEQLYKESVYTINQR
;
A
#
# COMPACT_ATOMS: atom_id res chain seq x y z
N MET A 1 26.83 -5.25 -1.46
CA MET A 1 25.96 -5.34 -2.66
C MET A 1 24.73 -6.19 -2.32
N TYR A 2 23.75 -6.33 -3.23
CA TYR A 2 22.55 -7.17 -3.02
C TYR A 2 22.40 -8.17 -4.16
N ARG A 3 21.98 -9.39 -3.84
CA ARG A 3 21.65 -10.45 -4.81
C ARG A 3 20.19 -10.85 -4.72
N VAL A 4 19.62 -11.29 -5.84
CA VAL A 4 18.27 -11.86 -5.90
C VAL A 4 18.37 -13.38 -5.80
N ASN A 5 17.58 -13.99 -4.92
CA ASN A 5 17.53 -15.42 -4.73
C ASN A 5 16.29 -16.01 -5.45
N MET A 6 16.52 -16.68 -6.59
CA MET A 6 15.44 -17.20 -7.43
C MET A 6 14.62 -18.31 -6.76
N SER A 7 15.24 -19.20 -5.97
CA SER A 7 14.50 -20.26 -5.28
C SER A 7 13.55 -19.68 -4.21
N ARG A 8 13.93 -18.55 -3.61
CA ARG A 8 13.11 -17.81 -2.65
C ARG A 8 11.97 -17.05 -3.33
N ILE A 9 12.20 -16.50 -4.53
CA ILE A 9 11.11 -15.95 -5.36
C ILE A 9 10.04 -17.02 -5.58
N GLU A 10 10.44 -18.21 -6.03
CA GLU A 10 9.49 -19.28 -6.32
C GLU A 10 8.76 -19.76 -5.06
N ALA A 11 9.45 -19.88 -3.93
CA ALA A 11 8.84 -20.28 -2.66
C ALA A 11 7.77 -19.28 -2.19
N VAL A 12 8.09 -17.99 -2.22
CA VAL A 12 7.15 -16.92 -1.88
C VAL A 12 6.01 -16.85 -2.89
N ALA A 13 6.29 -16.96 -4.19
CA ALA A 13 5.28 -16.96 -5.23
C ALA A 13 4.30 -18.13 -5.08
N ARG A 14 4.78 -19.34 -4.75
CA ARG A 14 3.91 -20.49 -4.44
C ARG A 14 2.99 -20.19 -3.26
N ALA A 15 3.53 -19.69 -2.14
CA ALA A 15 2.72 -19.36 -0.96
C ALA A 15 1.65 -18.29 -1.26
N LEU A 16 1.99 -17.27 -2.05
CA LEU A 16 1.03 -16.23 -2.46
C LEU A 16 -0.02 -16.77 -3.44
N LYS A 17 0.38 -17.63 -4.38
CA LYS A 17 -0.53 -18.24 -5.36
C LYS A 17 -1.56 -19.16 -4.71
N GLU A 18 -1.17 -19.90 -3.67
CA GLU A 18 -2.08 -20.78 -2.92
C GLU A 18 -3.21 -20.01 -2.21
N ILE A 19 -2.96 -18.77 -1.79
CA ILE A 19 -3.99 -17.91 -1.22
C ILE A 19 -5.03 -17.56 -2.29
N GLY A 20 -4.57 -17.16 -3.48
CA GLY A 20 -5.41 -16.86 -4.64
C GLY A 20 -6.04 -15.47 -4.62
N VAL A 21 -6.24 -14.91 -5.81
CA VAL A 21 -6.69 -13.51 -6.01
C VAL A 21 -8.04 -13.20 -5.34
N GLU A 22 -9.00 -14.13 -5.35
CA GLU A 22 -10.32 -13.88 -4.76
C GLU A 22 -10.24 -13.67 -3.25
N ARG A 23 -9.40 -14.43 -2.53
CA ARG A 23 -9.18 -14.21 -1.09
C ARG A 23 -8.47 -12.89 -0.83
N ILE A 24 -7.53 -12.49 -1.69
CA ILE A 24 -6.86 -11.17 -1.60
C ILE A 24 -7.89 -10.06 -1.72
N LEU A 25 -8.80 -10.18 -2.67
CA LEU A 25 -9.90 -9.23 -2.81
C LEU A 25 -10.74 -9.22 -1.51
N VAL A 26 -11.08 -10.36 -0.91
CA VAL A 26 -11.80 -10.33 0.38
C VAL A 26 -10.96 -9.64 1.48
N LEU A 27 -9.66 -9.87 1.55
CA LEU A 27 -8.76 -9.22 2.51
C LEU A 27 -8.70 -7.70 2.36
N GLU A 28 -8.72 -7.17 1.13
CA GLU A 28 -8.79 -5.72 0.90
C GLU A 28 -9.98 -5.10 1.63
N THR A 29 -11.12 -5.81 1.74
CA THR A 29 -12.30 -5.29 2.45
C THR A 29 -12.12 -5.19 3.96
N ARG A 30 -11.10 -5.86 4.51
CA ARG A 30 -10.69 -5.79 5.92
C ARG A 30 -9.56 -4.78 6.17
N ASP A 31 -8.99 -4.19 5.12
CA ASP A 31 -7.99 -3.14 5.25
C ASP A 31 -8.62 -1.92 5.95
N PRO A 32 -8.06 -1.41 7.07
CA PRO A 32 -8.56 -0.20 7.72
C PRO A 32 -8.69 1.00 6.76
N GLN A 33 -7.86 1.08 5.73
CA GLN A 33 -7.90 2.15 4.72
C GLN A 33 -9.13 1.98 3.80
N TYR A 34 -9.47 0.73 3.46
CA TYR A 34 -10.69 0.42 2.72
C TYR A 34 -11.93 0.73 3.56
N ILE A 35 -11.94 0.31 4.83
CA ILE A 35 -13.04 0.57 5.77
C ILE A 35 -13.25 2.09 5.92
N ALA A 36 -12.17 2.85 6.13
CA ALA A 36 -12.23 4.30 6.26
C ALA A 36 -12.84 4.97 5.02
N LEU A 37 -12.48 4.52 3.82
CA LEU A 37 -13.04 5.00 2.56
C LEU A 37 -14.50 4.56 2.35
N LYS A 38 -14.86 3.35 2.79
CA LYS A 38 -16.23 2.84 2.71
C LYS A 38 -17.17 3.66 3.60
N ASP A 39 -16.74 3.95 4.83
CA ASP A 39 -17.49 4.80 5.76
C ASP A 39 -17.65 6.22 5.22
N LEU A 40 -16.58 6.76 4.62
CA LEU A 40 -16.62 8.08 3.99
C LEU A 40 -17.60 8.11 2.82
N ALA A 41 -17.56 7.12 1.92
CA ALA A 41 -18.47 7.03 0.78
C ALA A 41 -19.95 6.89 1.21
N ARG A 42 -20.20 6.15 2.30
CA ARG A 42 -21.54 5.95 2.86
C ARG A 42 -22.13 7.23 3.47
N GLU A 43 -21.34 8.00 4.20
CA GLU A 43 -21.81 9.18 4.93
C GLU A 43 -21.74 10.48 4.12
N ARG A 44 -20.98 10.48 3.02
CA ARG A 44 -20.87 11.60 2.08
C ARG A 44 -21.49 11.20 0.76
N ASP A 45 -20.64 10.82 -0.17
CA ASP A 45 -20.97 10.26 -1.47
C ASP A 45 -19.70 9.67 -2.09
N CYS A 46 -19.88 8.91 -3.17
CA CYS A 46 -18.77 8.32 -3.91
C CYS A 46 -17.82 9.36 -4.52
N ARG A 47 -18.33 10.53 -4.95
CA ARG A 47 -17.52 11.60 -5.55
C ARG A 47 -16.49 12.13 -4.56
N THR A 48 -16.95 12.46 -3.36
CA THR A 48 -16.14 12.90 -2.22
C THR A 48 -15.12 11.83 -1.86
N ALA A 49 -15.55 10.57 -1.77
CA ALA A 49 -14.63 9.47 -1.47
C ALA A 49 -13.51 9.34 -2.50
N PHE A 50 -13.80 9.45 -3.80
CA PHE A 50 -12.78 9.40 -4.86
C PHE A 50 -11.76 10.54 -4.74
N LEU A 51 -12.25 11.77 -4.57
CA LEU A 51 -11.40 12.96 -4.48
C LEU A 51 -10.54 12.92 -3.20
N VAL A 52 -11.13 12.55 -2.06
CA VAL A 52 -10.42 12.40 -0.78
C VAL A 52 -9.40 11.27 -0.86
N ALA A 53 -9.73 10.13 -1.46
CA ALA A 53 -8.81 9.00 -1.62
C ALA A 53 -7.54 9.43 -2.37
N VAL A 54 -7.68 10.08 -3.52
CA VAL A 54 -6.54 10.53 -4.33
C VAL A 54 -5.75 11.62 -3.60
N ALA A 55 -6.42 12.68 -3.13
CA ALA A 55 -5.77 13.79 -2.44
C ALA A 55 -5.00 13.32 -1.19
N ASN A 56 -5.63 12.48 -0.37
CA ASN A 56 -5.05 11.96 0.86
C ASN A 56 -3.86 11.02 0.59
N ALA A 57 -3.98 10.13 -0.40
CA ALA A 57 -2.89 9.22 -0.75
C ALA A 57 -1.63 9.98 -1.23
N LEU A 58 -1.80 11.07 -1.97
CA LEU A 58 -0.70 11.91 -2.47
C LEU A 58 0.09 12.62 -1.37
N ILE A 59 -0.46 12.74 -0.17
CA ILE A 59 0.18 13.32 1.03
C ILE A 59 0.45 12.29 2.14
N SER A 60 0.14 11.02 1.91
CA SER A 60 0.34 9.91 2.86
C SER A 60 1.80 9.43 2.87
N TYR A 61 2.72 10.31 3.23
CA TYR A 61 4.15 10.00 3.35
C TYR A 61 4.79 10.72 4.53
N ARG A 62 5.80 10.08 5.14
CA ARG A 62 6.46 10.59 6.37
C ARG A 62 5.42 10.92 7.44
N LEU A 63 4.52 9.96 7.70
CA LEU A 63 3.53 10.07 8.75
C LEU A 63 4.21 10.01 10.13
N THR A 64 3.58 10.63 11.13
CA THR A 64 4.00 10.58 12.54
C THR A 64 3.38 9.42 13.32
N GLY A 65 2.62 8.55 12.65
CA GLY A 65 2.08 7.31 13.19
C GLY A 65 1.73 6.30 12.09
N TYR A 66 0.89 5.32 12.40
CA TYR A 66 0.46 4.31 11.44
C TYR A 66 -0.43 4.90 10.35
N GLY A 67 -0.29 4.40 9.12
CA GLY A 67 -1.12 4.87 8.00
C GLY A 67 -2.59 4.56 8.23
N GLU A 68 -2.86 3.40 8.81
CA GLU A 68 -4.16 2.92 9.25
C GLU A 68 -4.94 3.94 10.09
N ASP A 69 -4.28 4.45 11.13
CA ASP A 69 -4.88 5.42 12.05
C ASP A 69 -5.09 6.76 11.35
N TYR A 70 -4.16 7.15 10.47
CA TYR A 70 -4.27 8.37 9.67
C TYR A 70 -5.46 8.33 8.70
N TRP A 71 -5.66 7.23 7.98
CA TRP A 71 -6.80 7.08 7.07
C TRP A 71 -8.13 7.11 7.82
N THR A 72 -8.18 6.51 9.02
CA THR A 72 -9.34 6.57 9.91
C THR A 72 -9.61 8.00 10.38
N GLU A 73 -8.57 8.73 10.79
CA GLU A 73 -8.64 10.14 11.20
C GLU A 73 -9.18 11.05 10.07
N VAL A 74 -8.67 10.85 8.84
CA VAL A 74 -9.14 11.56 7.65
C VAL A 74 -10.63 11.28 7.40
N SER A 75 -11.03 10.00 7.40
CA SER A 75 -12.44 9.64 7.20
C SER A 75 -13.33 10.28 8.27
N GLN A 76 -12.96 10.21 9.55
CA GLN A 76 -13.72 10.86 10.63
C GLN A 76 -13.85 12.37 10.45
N PHE A 77 -12.79 13.04 10.01
CA PHE A 77 -12.83 14.48 9.75
C PHE A 77 -13.75 14.82 8.59
N PHE A 78 -13.54 14.21 7.41
CA PHE A 78 -14.27 14.56 6.19
C PHE A 78 -15.75 14.13 6.19
N ARG A 79 -16.15 13.18 7.06
CA ARG A 79 -17.56 12.84 7.26
C ARG A 79 -18.33 13.96 7.97
N LYS A 80 -17.66 14.69 8.87
CA LYS A 80 -18.29 15.72 9.72
C LYS A 80 -18.19 17.14 9.19
N HIS A 81 -17.37 17.39 8.18
CA HIS A 81 -17.09 18.73 7.68
C HIS A 81 -17.55 18.89 6.22
N ASN A 82 -18.16 20.03 5.93
CA ASN A 82 -18.60 20.45 4.60
C ASN A 82 -17.74 21.62 4.12
N GLY A 83 -17.59 21.77 2.80
CA GLY A 83 -16.88 22.90 2.21
C GLY A 83 -15.96 22.50 1.06
N SER A 84 -15.10 23.43 0.65
CA SER A 84 -14.06 23.16 -0.34
C SER A 84 -13.11 22.08 0.17
N LEU A 85 -12.96 20.99 -0.58
CA LEU A 85 -12.05 19.90 -0.19
C LEU A 85 -10.61 20.39 -0.02
N GLU A 86 -10.17 21.36 -0.82
CA GLU A 86 -8.83 21.93 -0.69
C GLU A 86 -8.64 22.62 0.67
N GLU A 87 -9.57 23.48 1.04
CA GLU A 87 -9.55 24.21 2.32
C GLU A 87 -9.63 23.24 3.50
N LEU A 88 -10.53 22.26 3.42
CA LEU A 88 -10.67 21.21 4.43
C LEU A 88 -9.39 20.40 4.62
N PHE A 89 -8.69 20.03 3.54
CA PHE A 89 -7.42 19.32 3.66
C PHE A 89 -6.32 20.19 4.27
N ILE A 90 -6.24 21.47 3.89
CA ILE A 90 -5.25 22.41 4.44
C ILE A 90 -5.52 22.61 5.93
N GLU A 91 -6.77 22.87 6.32
CA GLU A 91 -7.19 23.02 7.71
C GLU A 91 -6.90 21.74 8.50
N PHE A 92 -7.30 20.59 7.97
CA PHE A 92 -7.07 19.29 8.58
C PHE A 92 -5.58 19.07 8.89
N LEU A 93 -4.70 19.30 7.92
CA LEU A 93 -3.26 19.13 8.12
C LEU A 93 -2.65 20.11 9.13
N GLN A 94 -3.15 21.34 9.18
CA GLN A 94 -2.60 22.38 10.03
C GLN A 94 -3.12 22.32 11.47
N LYS A 95 -4.37 21.92 11.67
CA LYS A 95 -5.08 22.08 12.95
C LYS A 95 -5.55 20.78 13.59
N HIS A 96 -5.84 19.75 12.81
CA HIS A 96 -6.58 18.56 13.30
C HIS A 96 -5.77 17.27 13.25
N SER A 97 -4.89 17.12 12.27
CA SER A 97 -4.18 15.87 12.00
C SER A 97 -3.15 15.55 13.10
N ARG A 98 -3.32 14.40 13.77
CA ARG A 98 -2.34 13.86 14.73
C ARG A 98 -1.26 13.03 14.05
N TYR A 99 -1.58 12.41 12.92
CA TYR A 99 -0.73 11.42 12.27
C TYR A 99 0.03 11.92 11.04
N ASN A 100 -0.25 13.15 10.56
CA ASN A 100 0.40 13.71 9.38
C ASN A 100 1.00 15.11 9.61
N ARG A 101 1.86 15.24 10.63
CA ARG A 101 2.40 16.53 11.11
C ARG A 101 3.76 16.96 10.53
N LEU A 102 4.41 16.11 9.73
CA LEU A 102 5.73 16.43 9.15
C LEU A 102 5.60 16.99 7.74
N SER A 103 6.50 17.90 7.34
CA SER A 103 6.56 18.44 5.97
C SER A 103 5.24 19.04 5.47
N ILE A 104 4.46 19.65 6.37
CA ILE A 104 3.11 20.18 6.08
C ILE A 104 3.13 21.13 4.87
N ALA A 105 4.07 22.07 4.81
CA ALA A 105 4.18 23.00 3.68
C ALA A 105 4.36 22.29 2.33
N ALA A 106 5.14 21.20 2.29
CA ALA A 106 5.32 20.41 1.07
C ALA A 106 4.05 19.63 0.69
N LYS A 107 3.31 19.13 1.68
CA LYS A 107 2.02 18.43 1.48
C LYS A 107 0.95 19.38 0.97
N ILE A 108 0.85 20.58 1.55
CA ILE A 108 -0.04 21.64 1.07
C ILE A 108 0.28 22.01 -0.38
N ARG A 109 1.55 22.18 -0.75
CA ARG A 109 1.93 22.42 -2.17
C ARG A 109 1.48 21.28 -3.09
N ARG A 110 1.57 20.03 -2.64
CA ARG A 110 1.11 18.87 -3.42
C ARG A 110 -0.41 18.88 -3.58
N LEU A 111 -1.17 19.22 -2.54
CA LEU A 111 -2.63 19.34 -2.58
C LEU A 111 -3.05 20.45 -3.55
N ARG A 112 -2.51 21.66 -3.41
CA ARG A 112 -2.75 22.79 -4.33
C ARG A 112 -2.55 22.38 -5.79
N LYS A 113 -1.48 21.62 -6.07
CA LYS A 113 -1.19 21.12 -7.41
C LYS A 113 -2.24 20.13 -7.92
N PHE A 114 -2.80 19.29 -7.06
CA PHE A 114 -3.89 18.39 -7.42
C PHE A 114 -5.18 19.16 -7.66
N PHE A 115 -5.61 20.00 -6.72
CA PHE A 115 -6.87 20.75 -6.80
C PHE A 115 -6.92 21.74 -7.97
N SER A 116 -5.77 22.29 -8.40
CA SER A 116 -5.68 23.13 -9.61
C SER A 116 -5.48 22.36 -10.92
N SER A 117 -5.46 21.02 -10.90
CA SER A 117 -5.17 20.21 -12.09
C SER A 117 -6.42 19.89 -12.92
N LYS A 118 -6.23 19.68 -14.23
CA LYS A 118 -7.27 19.13 -15.11
C LYS A 118 -7.81 17.76 -14.64
N LEU A 119 -6.97 16.98 -13.96
CA LEU A 119 -7.37 15.69 -13.39
C LEU A 119 -8.41 15.89 -12.28
N TYR A 120 -8.25 16.89 -11.41
CA TYR A 120 -9.24 17.17 -10.37
C TYR A 120 -10.60 17.51 -10.99
N ASN A 121 -10.65 18.42 -11.97
CA ASN A 121 -11.90 18.75 -12.68
C ASN A 121 -12.51 17.50 -13.34
N THR A 122 -11.68 16.67 -13.97
CA THR A 122 -12.13 15.41 -14.57
C THR A 122 -12.73 14.45 -13.52
N LEU A 123 -12.12 14.33 -12.35
CA LEU A 123 -12.63 13.48 -11.26
C LEU A 123 -13.85 14.09 -10.57
N LEU A 124 -14.00 15.42 -10.60
CA LEU A 124 -15.18 16.09 -10.08
C LEU A 124 -16.41 15.80 -10.95
N GLU A 125 -16.25 15.82 -12.27
CA GLU A 125 -17.29 15.54 -13.26
C GLU A 125 -17.56 14.03 -13.43
N GLN A 126 -16.49 13.22 -13.51
CA GLN A 126 -16.56 11.79 -13.78
C GLN A 126 -15.67 11.02 -12.78
N PRO A 127 -16.14 10.83 -11.53
CA PRO A 127 -15.31 10.27 -10.45
C PRO A 127 -14.78 8.86 -10.76
N SER A 128 -15.56 8.04 -11.47
CA SER A 128 -15.24 6.65 -11.80
C SER A 128 -14.50 6.45 -13.14
N LYS A 129 -14.12 7.54 -13.82
CA LYS A 129 -13.53 7.51 -15.18
C LYS A 129 -12.38 6.51 -15.33
N TYR A 130 -11.57 6.32 -14.29
CA TYR A 130 -10.38 5.47 -14.36
C TYR A 130 -10.58 4.09 -13.72
N CYS A 131 -11.79 3.71 -13.29
CA CYS A 131 -12.01 2.41 -12.65
C CYS A 131 -11.71 1.21 -13.57
N ASN A 132 -11.82 1.41 -14.89
CA ASN A 132 -11.49 0.38 -15.89
C ASN A 132 -10.08 0.55 -16.50
N ASP A 133 -9.36 1.64 -16.19
CA ASP A 133 -7.99 1.89 -16.65
C ASP A 133 -7.21 2.70 -15.62
N LEU A 134 -6.88 2.03 -14.50
CA LEU A 134 -6.14 2.64 -13.40
C LEU A 134 -4.76 3.14 -13.83
N TYR A 135 -4.15 2.55 -14.85
CA TYR A 135 -2.85 2.99 -15.34
C TYR A 135 -2.91 4.38 -15.99
N SER A 136 -4.04 4.74 -16.59
CA SER A 136 -4.24 6.11 -17.09
C SER A 136 -4.34 7.15 -15.98
N LEU A 137 -4.90 6.81 -14.81
CA LEU A 137 -4.80 7.65 -13.61
C LEU A 137 -3.34 7.82 -13.17
N VAL A 138 -2.58 6.72 -13.12
CA VAL A 138 -1.14 6.74 -12.76
C VAL A 138 -0.34 7.65 -13.69
N LYS A 139 -0.56 7.57 -15.02
CA LYS A 139 0.10 8.44 -16.00
C LYS A 139 -0.21 9.91 -15.74
N GLN A 140 -1.47 10.27 -15.50
CA GLN A 140 -1.85 11.66 -15.24
C GLN A 140 -1.24 12.20 -13.95
N LEU A 141 -1.28 11.42 -12.87
CA LEU A 141 -0.64 11.79 -11.62
C LEU A 141 0.89 11.93 -11.78
N SER A 142 1.53 11.02 -12.53
CA SER A 142 2.95 11.09 -12.88
C SER A 142 3.30 12.39 -13.60
N THR A 143 2.52 12.79 -14.61
CA THR A 143 2.67 14.06 -15.33
C THR A 143 2.47 15.26 -14.41
N ILE A 144 1.40 15.29 -13.62
CA ILE A 144 1.11 16.38 -12.68
C ILE A 144 2.29 16.56 -11.73
N TYR A 145 2.80 15.49 -11.13
CA TYR A 145 3.86 15.61 -10.13
C TYR A 145 5.29 15.62 -10.69
N ARG A 146 5.45 15.40 -12.00
CA ARG A 146 6.76 15.19 -12.65
C ARG A 146 7.56 14.09 -11.93
N GLN A 147 6.87 13.03 -11.55
CA GLN A 147 7.44 11.88 -10.85
C GLN A 147 7.32 10.64 -11.73
N PRO A 148 8.23 9.65 -11.62
CA PRO A 148 8.08 8.39 -12.34
C PRO A 148 6.73 7.73 -12.08
N VAL A 149 6.17 7.03 -13.07
CA VAL A 149 4.89 6.29 -12.95
C VAL A 149 4.90 5.27 -11.81
N ASN A 150 6.07 4.75 -11.45
CA ASN A 150 6.22 3.80 -10.36
C ASN A 150 6.35 4.46 -8.98
N ALA A 151 6.44 5.79 -8.87
CA ALA A 151 6.69 6.47 -7.60
C ALA A 151 5.65 6.06 -6.54
N LYS A 152 6.11 5.74 -5.31
CA LYS A 152 5.28 5.07 -4.30
C LYS A 152 3.95 5.78 -4.04
N THR A 153 3.94 7.11 -3.95
CA THR A 153 2.73 7.89 -3.66
C THR A 153 1.78 7.94 -4.84
N ILE A 154 2.29 7.78 -6.07
CA ILE A 154 1.48 7.76 -7.30
C ILE A 154 0.76 6.42 -7.41
N VAL A 155 1.49 5.30 -7.29
CA VAL A 155 0.88 3.96 -7.33
C VAL A 155 0.00 3.69 -6.11
N PHE A 156 0.37 4.22 -4.94
CA PHE A 156 -0.49 4.17 -3.74
C PHE A 156 -1.79 4.97 -3.94
N ALA A 157 -1.76 6.14 -4.60
CA ALA A 157 -2.98 6.87 -4.94
C ALA A 157 -3.89 6.07 -5.89
N ALA A 158 -3.31 5.32 -6.84
CA ALA A 158 -4.08 4.40 -7.68
C ALA A 158 -4.71 3.25 -6.87
N LYS A 159 -4.01 2.72 -5.85
CA LYS A 159 -4.57 1.72 -4.92
C LYS A 159 -5.77 2.26 -4.15
N MET A 160 -5.65 3.45 -3.60
CA MET A 160 -6.73 4.06 -2.81
C MET A 160 -7.91 4.43 -3.70
N TYR A 161 -7.65 4.88 -4.94
CA TYR A 161 -8.70 5.08 -5.93
C TYR A 161 -9.39 3.76 -6.32
N SER A 162 -8.65 2.66 -6.48
CA SER A 162 -9.25 1.35 -6.79
C SER A 162 -10.12 0.82 -5.64
N TYR A 163 -9.78 1.12 -4.39
CA TYR A 163 -10.64 0.82 -3.25
C TYR A 163 -12.00 1.53 -3.40
N VAL A 164 -12.02 2.81 -3.76
CA VAL A 164 -13.29 3.55 -3.97
C VAL A 164 -14.03 3.04 -5.19
N CYS A 165 -13.35 2.71 -6.30
CA CYS A 165 -13.97 2.02 -7.44
C CYS A 165 -14.71 0.77 -6.98
N ARG A 166 -14.09 -0.02 -6.09
CA ARG A 166 -14.70 -1.21 -5.55
C ARG A 166 -15.92 -0.94 -4.67
N ILE A 167 -15.80 0.04 -3.79
CA ILE A 167 -16.87 0.44 -2.88
C ILE A 167 -18.10 0.91 -3.66
N CYS A 168 -17.89 1.71 -4.71
CA CYS A 168 -18.95 2.43 -5.40
C CYS A 168 -19.48 1.74 -6.67
N HIS A 169 -18.67 0.89 -7.32
CA HIS A 169 -18.97 0.35 -8.65
C HIS A 169 -18.65 -1.15 -8.79
N GLY A 170 -18.24 -1.84 -7.71
CA GLY A 170 -17.91 -3.27 -7.77
C GLY A 170 -16.49 -3.55 -8.29
N LYS A 171 -16.20 -4.81 -8.65
CA LYS A 171 -14.81 -5.32 -8.82
C LYS A 171 -13.98 -4.46 -9.80
N PRO A 172 -12.96 -3.70 -9.34
CA PRO A 172 -12.10 -2.94 -10.24
C PRO A 172 -11.16 -3.87 -10.99
N VAL A 173 -10.84 -3.53 -12.24
CA VAL A 173 -9.79 -4.21 -13.00
C VAL A 173 -8.45 -3.68 -12.52
N ILE A 174 -7.73 -4.47 -11.71
CA ILE A 174 -6.39 -4.09 -11.26
C ILE A 174 -5.37 -4.48 -12.34
N ASP A 175 -4.59 -3.49 -12.73
CA ASP A 175 -3.72 -3.54 -13.89
C ASP A 175 -2.29 -3.99 -13.53
N HIS A 176 -1.79 -5.02 -14.21
CA HIS A 176 -0.42 -5.53 -14.06
C HIS A 176 0.68 -4.50 -14.42
N ARG A 177 0.34 -3.44 -15.16
CA ARG A 177 1.25 -2.32 -15.48
C ARG A 177 1.55 -1.44 -14.26
N ILE A 178 0.75 -1.50 -13.21
CA ILE A 178 0.92 -0.69 -12.00
C ILE A 178 1.85 -1.42 -11.02
N GLU A 179 2.95 -0.77 -10.70
CA GLU A 179 3.95 -1.29 -9.78
C GLU A 179 3.48 -1.31 -8.32
N ILE A 180 4.11 -2.16 -7.53
CA ILE A 180 3.92 -2.19 -6.08
C ILE A 180 4.45 -0.89 -5.42
N PRO A 181 3.76 -0.30 -4.43
CA PRO A 181 4.24 0.85 -3.67
C PRO A 181 5.43 0.44 -2.79
N VAL A 182 6.66 0.54 -3.31
CA VAL A 182 7.87 0.24 -2.52
C VAL A 182 8.02 1.21 -1.35
N ASP A 183 7.71 0.72 -0.16
CA ASP A 183 7.88 1.39 1.12
C ASP A 183 8.69 0.53 2.10
N LYS A 184 8.73 0.93 3.38
CA LYS A 184 9.46 0.18 4.40
C LYS A 184 8.92 -1.25 4.56
N ARG A 185 7.61 -1.47 4.52
CA ARG A 185 6.99 -2.79 4.73
C ARG A 185 7.34 -3.74 3.59
N ILE A 186 7.15 -3.31 2.35
CA ILE A 186 7.53 -4.09 1.15
C ILE A 186 9.02 -4.43 1.18
N THR A 187 9.86 -3.45 1.52
CA THR A 187 11.30 -3.64 1.56
C THR A 187 11.72 -4.59 2.69
N THR A 188 11.12 -4.47 3.87
CA THR A 188 11.31 -5.40 4.98
C THR A 188 10.96 -6.82 4.56
N PHE A 189 9.78 -7.05 3.97
CA PHE A 189 9.39 -8.38 3.49
C PHE A 189 10.40 -8.92 2.49
N THR A 190 10.81 -8.09 1.52
CA THR A 190 11.75 -8.48 0.46
C THR A 190 13.08 -9.01 1.03
N LEU A 191 13.58 -8.39 2.10
CA LEU A 191 14.80 -8.82 2.79
C LEU A 191 14.58 -10.04 3.68
N THR A 192 13.54 -10.00 4.51
CA THR A 192 13.29 -11.00 5.56
C THR A 192 12.80 -12.35 5.03
N SER A 193 12.20 -12.36 3.84
CA SER A 193 11.85 -13.57 3.10
C SER A 193 13.04 -14.21 2.35
N GLY A 194 14.19 -13.54 2.32
CA GLY A 194 15.38 -13.99 1.60
C GLY A 194 15.28 -13.82 0.09
N ILE A 195 14.26 -13.12 -0.44
CA ILE A 195 14.15 -12.86 -1.88
C ILE A 195 15.33 -12.01 -2.36
N VAL A 196 15.69 -10.99 -1.58
CA VAL A 196 16.89 -10.18 -1.80
C VAL A 196 17.76 -10.25 -0.55
N GLU A 197 19.04 -10.53 -0.74
CA GLU A 197 19.97 -10.73 0.36
C GLU A 197 21.20 -9.81 0.19
N PRO A 198 21.72 -9.24 1.29
CA PRO A 198 23.04 -8.62 1.28
C PRO A 198 24.11 -9.67 0.97
N THR A 199 25.12 -9.30 0.17
CA THR A 199 26.18 -10.21 -0.27
C THR A 199 27.41 -10.23 0.63
N GLU A 200 27.59 -9.19 1.44
CA GLU A 200 28.81 -8.94 2.21
C GLU A 200 28.64 -9.20 3.71
N GLU A 201 27.41 -9.29 4.20
CA GLU A 201 27.09 -9.53 5.59
C GLU A 201 25.80 -10.35 5.70
N GLN A 202 25.63 -11.10 6.79
CA GLN A 202 24.37 -11.79 7.08
C GLN A 202 23.32 -10.76 7.51
N LEU A 203 22.08 -10.91 7.04
CA LEU A 203 20.97 -10.11 7.52
C LEU A 203 20.58 -10.53 8.95
N THR A 204 20.54 -9.58 9.87
CA THR A 204 20.13 -9.74 11.28
C THR A 204 19.06 -8.73 11.65
N ARG A 205 18.39 -8.91 12.80
CA ARG A 205 17.42 -7.92 13.30
C ARG A 205 18.07 -6.55 13.53
N GLU A 206 19.34 -6.53 13.95
CA GLU A 206 20.10 -5.31 14.25
C GLU A 206 20.43 -4.50 12.99
N ASN A 207 20.87 -5.17 11.91
CA ASN A 207 21.22 -4.48 10.66
C ASN A 207 20.05 -4.35 9.67
N LEU A 208 18.89 -4.97 9.93
CA LEU A 208 17.71 -4.94 9.05
C LEU A 208 17.30 -3.53 8.67
N ARG A 209 17.26 -2.59 9.64
CA ARG A 209 16.86 -1.21 9.37
C ARG A 209 17.77 -0.52 8.35
N LYS A 210 19.08 -0.69 8.49
CA LYS A 210 20.10 -0.16 7.55
C LYS A 210 19.89 -0.73 6.15
N HIS A 211 19.64 -2.03 6.04
CA HIS A 211 19.39 -2.67 4.74
C HIS A 211 18.07 -2.23 4.12
N VAL A 212 17.00 -2.10 4.91
CA VAL A 212 15.71 -1.56 4.44
C VAL A 212 15.88 -0.15 3.87
N GLU A 213 16.56 0.74 4.60
CA GLU A 213 16.79 2.11 4.12
C GLU A 213 17.64 2.13 2.86
N THR A 214 18.68 1.31 2.79
CA THR A 214 19.57 1.21 1.62
C THR A 214 18.84 0.65 0.40
N LEU A 215 18.08 -0.43 0.55
CA LEU A 215 17.38 -1.08 -0.55
C LEU A 215 16.26 -0.18 -1.09
N MET A 216 15.53 0.51 -0.22
CA MET A 216 14.45 1.44 -0.59
C MET A 216 14.97 2.69 -1.30
N THR A 217 16.17 3.18 -0.98
CA THR A 217 16.71 4.45 -1.53
C THR A 217 17.66 4.24 -2.70
N LYS A 218 18.60 3.29 -2.60
CA LYS A 218 19.67 3.08 -3.60
C LYS A 218 19.37 1.93 -4.57
N HIS A 219 18.60 0.93 -4.16
CA HIS A 219 18.32 -0.27 -4.97
C HIS A 219 16.83 -0.50 -5.23
N ARG A 220 16.03 0.58 -5.24
CA ARG A 220 14.58 0.50 -5.44
C ARG A 220 14.18 -0.23 -6.72
N LYS A 221 14.96 -0.05 -7.79
CA LYS A 221 14.73 -0.72 -9.09
C LYS A 221 14.79 -2.26 -8.95
N LEU A 222 15.73 -2.77 -8.14
CA LEU A 222 15.85 -4.20 -7.86
C LEU A 222 14.60 -4.75 -7.16
N VAL A 223 14.06 -4.00 -6.19
CA VAL A 223 12.81 -4.38 -5.48
C VAL A 223 11.64 -4.44 -6.47
N LEU A 224 11.48 -3.42 -7.31
CA LEU A 224 10.43 -3.40 -8.33
C LEU A 224 10.53 -4.58 -9.30
N GLU A 225 11.72 -4.84 -9.84
CA GLU A 225 11.96 -5.95 -10.76
C GLU A 225 11.67 -7.31 -10.12
N THR A 226 12.02 -7.46 -8.85
CA THR A 226 11.72 -8.65 -8.05
C THR A 226 10.22 -8.88 -7.92
N TRP A 227 9.46 -7.86 -7.49
CA TRP A 227 8.02 -7.99 -7.33
C TRP A 227 7.27 -8.12 -8.66
N ARG A 228 7.81 -7.59 -9.77
CA ARG A 228 7.31 -7.91 -11.12
C ARG A 228 7.47 -9.38 -11.46
N LYS A 229 8.59 -10.02 -11.09
CA LYS A 229 8.77 -11.47 -11.30
C LYS A 229 7.74 -12.26 -10.50
N ILE A 230 7.59 -11.97 -9.21
CA ILE A 230 6.57 -12.61 -8.36
C ILE A 230 5.15 -12.40 -8.92
N SER A 231 4.82 -11.19 -9.37
CA SER A 231 3.53 -10.91 -10.01
C SER A 231 3.28 -11.77 -11.25
N LYS A 232 4.29 -11.96 -12.10
CA LYS A 232 4.20 -12.84 -13.27
C LYS A 232 3.99 -14.31 -12.88
N GLU A 233 4.76 -14.82 -11.91
CA GLU A 233 4.65 -16.21 -11.45
C GLU A 233 3.31 -16.52 -10.76
N THR A 234 2.77 -15.55 -10.03
CA THR A 234 1.50 -15.68 -9.32
C THR A 234 0.29 -15.37 -10.20
N SER A 235 0.48 -14.65 -11.30
CA SER A 235 -0.59 -13.97 -12.06
C SER A 235 -1.42 -13.00 -11.19
N ILE A 236 -0.88 -12.54 -10.07
CA ILE A 236 -1.52 -11.54 -9.20
C ILE A 236 -0.88 -10.17 -9.49
N PRO A 237 -1.67 -9.13 -9.86
CA PRO A 237 -1.18 -7.76 -10.03
C PRO A 237 -0.33 -7.26 -8.85
N PRO A 238 0.76 -6.51 -9.08
CA PRO A 238 1.66 -6.07 -8.01
C PRO A 238 0.97 -5.24 -6.92
N LEU A 239 -0.05 -4.46 -7.30
CA LEU A 239 -0.82 -3.64 -6.38
C LEU A 239 -1.67 -4.46 -5.39
N GLN A 240 -2.11 -5.65 -5.79
CA GLN A 240 -2.84 -6.59 -4.93
C GLN A 240 -1.91 -7.39 -4.02
N LEU A 241 -0.70 -7.70 -4.48
CA LEU A 241 0.33 -8.34 -3.65
C LEU A 241 0.67 -7.49 -2.41
N ASP A 242 0.66 -6.16 -2.55
CA ASP A 242 0.84 -5.23 -1.43
C ASP A 242 -0.11 -5.52 -0.26
N THR A 243 -1.38 -5.85 -0.56
CA THR A 243 -2.39 -6.14 0.46
C THR A 243 -2.01 -7.33 1.32
N ILE A 244 -1.50 -8.43 0.74
CA ILE A 244 -1.08 -9.61 1.52
C ILE A 244 0.18 -9.31 2.33
N ILE A 245 1.18 -8.68 1.73
CA ILE A 245 2.48 -8.43 2.37
C ILE A 245 2.31 -7.63 3.65
N TRP A 246 1.35 -6.71 3.63
CA TRP A 246 1.01 -5.88 4.77
C TRP A 246 0.47 -6.69 5.97
N LEU A 247 -0.19 -7.82 5.71
CA LEU A 247 -0.76 -8.69 6.74
C LEU A 247 0.34 -9.31 7.60
N THR A 248 1.42 -9.80 6.97
CA THR A 248 2.49 -10.54 7.67
C THR A 248 3.58 -9.61 8.20
N THR A 249 3.94 -8.56 7.44
CA THR A 249 5.02 -7.64 7.83
C THR A 249 4.80 -6.93 9.15
N ARG A 250 3.53 -6.69 9.52
CA ARG A 250 3.16 -6.09 10.81
C ARG A 250 3.63 -6.94 12.01
N TYR A 251 3.80 -8.24 11.84
CA TYR A 251 4.10 -9.19 12.91
C TYR A 251 5.53 -9.76 12.84
N ILE A 252 6.37 -9.30 11.90
CA ILE A 252 7.78 -9.76 11.75
C ILE A 252 8.64 -9.41 12.99
N ASN A 253 8.32 -8.31 13.65
CA ASN A 253 9.07 -7.87 14.84
C ASN A 253 8.67 -8.61 16.11
N ILE A 254 7.63 -9.46 16.09
CA ILE A 254 7.29 -10.31 17.23
C ILE A 254 8.33 -11.43 17.28
N GLU A 255 9.04 -11.54 18.40
CA GLU A 255 10.06 -12.57 18.61
C GLU A 255 9.44 -13.96 18.69
N ASN A 256 8.31 -14.08 19.38
CA ASN A 256 7.56 -15.33 19.48
C ASN A 256 6.74 -15.58 18.21
N GLN A 257 7.24 -16.49 17.36
CA GLN A 257 6.56 -16.87 16.11
C GLN A 257 5.14 -17.42 16.34
N ILE A 258 4.92 -18.17 17.42
CA ILE A 258 3.61 -18.73 17.75
C ILE A 258 2.63 -17.59 18.05
N GLU A 259 3.06 -16.57 18.81
CA GLU A 259 2.25 -15.39 19.09
C GLU A 259 1.95 -14.59 17.82
N ALA A 260 2.94 -14.42 16.93
CA ALA A 260 2.76 -13.73 15.66
C ALA A 260 1.72 -14.44 14.78
N ILE A 261 1.85 -15.76 14.63
CA ILE A 261 0.93 -16.60 13.88
C ILE A 261 -0.48 -16.53 14.49
N LYS A 262 -0.62 -16.65 15.83
CA LYS A 262 -1.91 -16.51 16.52
C LYS A 262 -2.61 -15.20 16.17
N LYS A 263 -1.91 -14.06 16.24
CA LYS A 263 -2.48 -12.74 15.89
C LYS A 263 -2.87 -12.63 14.41
N ILE A 264 -2.15 -13.29 13.51
CA ILE A 264 -2.51 -13.35 12.08
C ILE A 264 -3.78 -14.19 11.89
N ILE A 265 -3.88 -15.35 12.54
CA ILE A 265 -5.04 -16.25 12.46
C ILE A 265 -6.28 -15.59 13.06
N GLU A 266 -6.17 -14.98 14.24
CA GLU A 266 -7.28 -14.27 14.89
C GLU A 266 -7.90 -13.22 13.97
N LYS A 267 -7.08 -12.61 13.11
CA LYS A 267 -7.51 -11.52 12.25
C LYS A 267 -7.93 -11.94 10.84
N TYR A 268 -7.35 -13.01 10.30
CA TYR A 268 -7.52 -13.38 8.88
C TYR A 268 -7.83 -14.87 8.65
N GLY A 269 -7.94 -15.68 9.70
CA GLY A 269 -8.19 -17.12 9.62
C GLY A 269 -9.59 -17.49 9.11
N ASP A 270 -10.54 -16.55 9.16
CA ASP A 270 -11.85 -16.67 8.53
C ASP A 270 -11.79 -16.54 7.00
N ILE A 271 -10.73 -15.94 6.46
CA ILE A 271 -10.57 -15.67 5.02
C ILE A 271 -9.52 -16.60 4.40
N ILE A 272 -8.38 -16.77 5.08
CA ILE A 272 -7.26 -17.60 4.62
C ILE A 272 -7.13 -18.83 5.51
N PRO A 273 -7.12 -20.05 4.94
CA PRO A 273 -6.84 -21.27 5.68
C PRO A 273 -5.56 -21.19 6.52
N LEU A 274 -5.63 -21.71 7.74
CA LEU A 274 -4.53 -21.74 8.71
C LEU A 274 -3.18 -22.14 8.09
N LYS A 275 -3.15 -23.27 7.39
CA LYS A 275 -1.93 -23.80 6.75
C LYS A 275 -1.28 -22.79 5.79
N GLN A 276 -2.08 -22.00 5.08
CA GLN A 276 -1.58 -21.00 4.14
C GLN A 276 -1.05 -19.75 4.87
N LEU A 277 -1.69 -19.34 5.97
CA LEU A 277 -1.20 -18.25 6.82
C LEU A 277 0.13 -18.60 7.48
N GLU A 278 0.24 -19.82 8.02
CA GLU A 278 1.48 -20.33 8.61
C GLU A 278 2.59 -20.40 7.56
N GLN A 279 2.28 -20.92 6.37
CA GLN A 279 3.24 -21.00 5.27
C GLN A 279 3.72 -19.61 4.87
N LEU A 280 2.80 -18.67 4.60
CA LEU A 280 3.16 -17.31 4.22
C LEU A 280 3.97 -16.60 5.31
N TYR A 281 3.62 -16.79 6.59
CA TYR A 281 4.40 -16.22 7.68
C TYR A 281 5.81 -16.80 7.69
N LYS A 282 5.98 -18.13 7.65
CA LYS A 282 7.30 -18.79 7.56
C LYS A 282 8.14 -18.24 6.41
N GLU A 283 7.53 -18.10 5.23
CA GLU A 283 8.21 -17.53 4.06
C GLU A 283 8.59 -16.05 4.26
N SER A 284 7.83 -15.29 5.04
CA SER A 284 8.09 -13.85 5.31
C SER A 284 9.25 -13.59 6.28
N VAL A 285 9.57 -14.55 7.17
CA VAL A 285 10.63 -14.42 8.19
C VAL A 285 11.78 -15.40 7.99
N TYR A 286 11.85 -16.01 6.81
CA TYR A 286 12.84 -17.03 6.44
C TYR A 286 14.26 -16.71 6.90
N THR A 287 14.78 -15.53 6.56
CA THR A 287 16.19 -15.17 6.84
C THR A 287 16.44 -14.88 8.32
N ILE A 288 15.44 -14.41 9.06
CA ILE A 288 15.59 -14.05 10.47
C ILE A 288 15.49 -15.29 11.38
N ASN A 289 14.81 -16.35 10.93
CA ASN A 289 14.54 -17.55 11.71
C ASN A 289 15.45 -18.75 11.40
N GLN A 290 16.55 -18.57 10.65
CA GLN A 290 17.57 -19.61 10.49
C GLN A 290 18.51 -19.75 11.71
N ARG A 291 18.02 -19.41 12.90
CA ARG A 291 18.66 -19.59 14.20
C ARG A 291 17.66 -20.24 15.13
#